data_AF-A0A327LXR1-F1
#
_entry.id   AF-A0A327LXR1-F1
#
_cell.length_a   1.000
_cell.length_b   1.000
_cell.length_c   1.000
_cell.angle_alpha   90.00
_cell.angle_beta   90.00
_cell.angle_gamma   90.00
#
_symmetry.space_group_name_H-M   'P 1'
#
loop_
_entity.id
_entity.type
_entity.pdbx_description
1 polymer ?
#
loop_
_entity_poly.entity_id
_entity_poly.type
_entity_poly.pdbx_seq_one_letter_code
_entity_poly.pdbx_strand_id
1 'polypeptide(L)'
;MSDLAPLPATELARAAGYARAALAPATLAAYAADWADFSAWCAARRAAALPAAPTTVAAYLAALATSHATATLRRRLAAIGRAHAMAGHRSPAAHPAIRDTLAGIARRHGTPPRRAAALGTAELRRLVATCSDGLRGQRDRALLLLGFAAALRRSELVAVAREHLTLAPEGLRLLIPRGKGDQEGRGVELGLPRGRRAETCPVR
;
A
#
# COMPACT_ATOMS: atom_id res chain seq x y z
N MET A 1 22.78 25.72 33.18
CA MET A 1 21.38 25.98 32.79
C MET A 1 20.93 25.01 31.70
N SER A 2 20.55 23.79 32.06
CA SER A 2 19.29 23.15 31.66
C SER A 2 19.25 21.77 32.34
N ASP A 3 18.77 21.75 33.58
CA ASP A 3 18.53 20.50 34.31
C ASP A 3 17.11 20.04 33.97
N LEU A 4 16.91 19.69 32.71
CA LEU A 4 15.64 19.15 32.23
C LEU A 4 15.63 17.66 32.52
N ALA A 5 14.79 17.25 33.47
CA ALA A 5 14.52 15.85 33.70
C ALA A 5 14.02 15.18 32.41
N PRO A 6 14.48 13.96 32.09
CA PRO A 6 14.02 13.24 30.90
C PRO A 6 12.52 12.95 31.00
N LEU A 7 11.83 12.99 29.85
CA LEU A 7 10.39 12.73 29.77
C LEU A 7 10.05 11.32 30.28
N PRO A 8 8.87 11.12 30.92
CA PRO A 8 8.41 9.82 31.36
C PRO A 8 8.35 8.79 30.21
N ALA A 9 8.79 7.56 30.47
CA ALA A 9 8.82 6.49 29.47
C ALA A 9 7.44 6.18 28.87
N THR A 10 6.37 6.35 29.64
CA THR A 10 4.98 6.17 29.19
C THR A 10 4.57 7.19 28.13
N GLU A 11 5.01 8.45 28.27
CA GLU A 11 4.74 9.52 27.30
C GLU A 11 5.53 9.29 26.01
N LEU A 12 6.80 8.91 26.12
CA LEU A 12 7.65 8.54 24.98
C LEU A 12 7.08 7.34 24.23
N ALA A 13 6.59 6.32 24.95
CA ALA A 13 5.94 5.15 24.35
C ALA A 13 4.64 5.53 23.61
N ARG A 14 3.83 6.44 24.17
CA ARG A 14 2.62 6.95 23.53
C ARG A 14 2.94 7.73 22.25
N ALA A 15 3.91 8.64 22.30
CA ALA A 15 4.39 9.38 21.14
C ALA A 15 4.91 8.44 20.04
N ALA A 16 5.70 7.43 20.42
CA ALA A 16 6.18 6.41 19.50
C ALA A 16 5.05 5.54 18.90
N GLY A 17 3.94 5.34 19.64
CA GLY A 17 2.73 4.70 19.14
C GLY A 17 2.08 5.49 18.00
N TYR A 18 1.85 6.79 18.21
CA TYR A 18 1.29 7.67 17.17
C TYR A 18 2.24 7.82 15.97
N ALA A 19 3.54 7.97 16.20
CA ALA A 19 4.53 8.05 15.13
C ALA A 19 4.56 6.79 14.24
N ARG A 20 4.30 5.61 14.82
CA ARG A 20 4.14 4.37 14.06
C ARG A 20 2.83 4.36 13.27
N ALA A 21 1.73 4.82 13.86
CA ALA A 21 0.43 4.90 13.21
C ALA A 21 0.37 5.90 12.03
N ALA A 22 1.34 6.82 11.93
CA ALA A 22 1.47 7.75 10.81
C ALA A 22 1.69 7.05 9.44
N LEU A 23 2.13 5.78 9.43
CA LEU A 23 2.21 4.98 8.21
C LEU A 23 1.29 3.77 8.29
N ALA A 24 0.73 3.41 7.13
CA ALA A 24 0.00 2.15 6.99
C ALA A 24 0.90 0.95 7.34
N PRO A 25 0.38 -0.09 8.02
CA PRO A 25 1.16 -1.28 8.39
C PRO A 25 1.85 -1.96 7.19
N ALA A 26 1.18 -1.99 6.03
CA ALA A 26 1.75 -2.52 4.80
C ALA A 26 2.98 -1.72 4.32
N THR A 27 2.99 -0.40 4.51
CA THR A 27 4.15 0.45 4.18
C THR A 27 5.30 0.17 5.14
N LEU A 28 5.03 -0.01 6.44
CA LEU A 28 6.06 -0.37 7.42
C LEU A 28 6.71 -1.72 7.09
N ALA A 29 5.91 -2.73 6.79
CA ALA A 29 6.41 -4.06 6.39
C ALA A 29 7.26 -3.97 5.12
N ALA A 30 6.80 -3.23 4.11
CA ALA A 30 7.53 -3.01 2.87
C ALA A 30 8.87 -2.29 3.11
N TYR A 31 8.88 -1.26 3.96
CA TYR A 31 10.11 -0.54 4.30
C TYR A 31 11.09 -1.39 5.11
N ALA A 32 10.60 -2.22 6.02
CA ALA A 32 11.45 -3.14 6.78
C ALA A 32 12.13 -4.16 5.84
N ALA A 33 11.39 -4.73 4.88
CA ALA A 33 11.94 -5.64 3.89
C ALA A 33 12.96 -4.95 2.96
N ASP A 34 12.62 -3.76 2.46
CA ASP A 34 13.52 -2.97 1.61
C ASP A 34 14.83 -2.61 2.36
N TRP A 35 14.72 -2.25 3.64
CA TRP A 35 15.87 -1.93 4.48
C TRP A 35 16.76 -3.15 4.75
N ALA A 36 16.17 -4.31 5.03
CA ALA A 36 16.90 -5.54 5.24
C ALA A 36 17.68 -5.95 3.98
N ASP A 37 17.05 -5.85 2.81
CA ASP A 37 17.68 -6.12 1.51
C ASP A 37 18.86 -5.18 1.22
N PHE A 38 18.68 -3.86 1.43
CA PHE A 38 19.77 -2.90 1.28
C PHE A 38 20.92 -3.18 2.25
N SER A 39 20.62 -3.46 3.52
CA SER A 39 21.62 -3.75 4.54
C SER A 39 22.43 -5.00 4.20
N ALA A 40 21.77 -6.06 3.73
CA ALA A 40 22.44 -7.27 3.26
C ALA A 40 23.32 -7.00 2.02
N TRP A 41 22.83 -6.21 1.07
CA TRP A 41 23.59 -5.81 -0.13
C TRP A 41 24.87 -5.03 0.23
N CYS A 42 24.77 -4.13 1.21
CA CYS A 42 25.89 -3.37 1.77
C CYS A 42 26.89 -4.28 2.49
N ALA A 43 26.41 -5.19 3.35
CA ALA A 43 27.26 -6.13 4.09
C ALA A 43 28.10 -7.01 3.14
N ALA A 44 27.49 -7.53 2.07
CA ALA A 44 28.19 -8.32 1.05
C ALA A 44 29.31 -7.54 0.32
N ARG A 45 29.28 -6.21 0.35
CA ARG A 45 30.26 -5.31 -0.29
C ARG A 45 31.16 -4.59 0.71
N ARG A 46 31.07 -4.93 1.99
CA ARG A 46 31.76 -4.23 3.09
C ARG A 46 31.53 -2.72 3.07
N ALA A 47 30.32 -2.30 2.68
CA ALA A 47 29.90 -0.91 2.69
C ALA A 47 29.04 -0.60 3.92
N ALA A 48 29.11 0.62 4.44
CA ALA A 48 28.24 1.06 5.52
C ALA A 48 26.80 1.25 5.01
N ALA A 49 25.84 0.58 5.65
CA ALA A 49 24.41 0.77 5.39
C ALA A 49 23.84 1.99 6.14
N LEU A 50 24.45 2.37 7.26
CA LEU A 50 24.01 3.47 8.13
C LEU A 50 25.20 4.11 8.87
N PRO A 51 25.49 5.40 8.69
CA PRO A 51 25.02 6.23 7.58
C PRO A 51 25.63 5.75 6.24
N ALA A 52 24.79 5.55 5.23
CA ALA A 52 25.23 5.20 3.89
C ALA A 52 25.70 6.44 3.12
N ALA A 53 26.80 6.31 2.38
CA ALA A 53 27.21 7.32 1.42
C ALA A 53 26.17 7.40 0.26
N PRO A 54 25.89 8.59 -0.28
CA PRO A 54 24.96 8.73 -1.41
C PRO A 54 25.33 7.87 -2.63
N THR A 55 26.63 7.68 -2.88
CA THR A 55 27.15 6.81 -3.95
C THR A 55 26.83 5.33 -3.71
N THR A 56 26.87 4.86 -2.45
CA THR A 56 26.46 3.50 -2.07
C THR A 56 25.00 3.26 -2.39
N VAL A 57 24.13 4.22 -2.05
CA VAL A 57 22.69 4.12 -2.35
C VAL A 57 22.44 4.17 -3.86
N ALA A 58 23.14 5.05 -4.59
CA ALA A 58 23.05 5.11 -6.05
C ALA A 58 23.47 3.78 -6.71
N ALA A 59 24.59 3.20 -6.28
CA ALA A 59 25.09 1.92 -6.79
C ALA A 59 24.10 0.77 -6.51
N TYR A 60 23.51 0.73 -5.32
CA TYR A 60 22.46 -0.24 -4.99
C TYR A 60 21.23 -0.13 -5.90
N LEU A 61 20.72 1.09 -6.12
CA LEU A 61 19.57 1.30 -7.01
C LEU A 61 19.90 0.93 -8.46
N ALA A 62 21.12 1.23 -8.92
CA ALA A 62 21.59 0.83 -10.23
C ALA A 62 21.69 -0.71 -10.38
N ALA A 63 22.13 -1.43 -9.35
CA ALA A 63 22.18 -2.88 -9.35
C ALA A 63 20.80 -3.55 -9.49
N LEU A 64 19.73 -2.85 -9.13
CA LEU A 64 18.34 -3.31 -9.25
C LEU A 64 17.64 -2.85 -10.54
N ALA A 65 18.31 -2.04 -11.37
CA ALA A 65 17.68 -1.30 -12.47
C ALA A 65 16.98 -2.17 -13.53
N THR A 66 17.50 -3.38 -13.78
CA THR A 66 16.97 -4.28 -14.80
C THR A 66 15.93 -5.27 -14.27
N SER A 67 15.90 -5.48 -12.95
CA SER A 67 15.00 -6.45 -12.30
C SER A 67 13.80 -5.81 -11.62
N HIS A 68 13.83 -4.49 -11.39
CA HIS A 68 12.79 -3.78 -10.65
C HIS A 68 12.28 -2.55 -11.40
N ALA A 69 10.96 -2.35 -11.32
CA ALA A 69 10.34 -1.13 -11.82
C ALA A 69 10.80 0.11 -11.04
N THR A 70 10.85 1.27 -11.71
CA THR A 70 11.22 2.57 -11.12
C THR A 70 10.42 2.92 -9.86
N ALA A 71 9.14 2.55 -9.81
CA ALA A 71 8.30 2.75 -8.62
C ALA A 71 8.83 1.99 -7.40
N THR A 72 9.34 0.77 -7.60
CA THR A 72 9.96 -0.04 -6.54
C THR A 72 11.28 0.57 -6.09
N LEU A 73 12.12 1.05 -7.02
CA LEU A 73 13.36 1.74 -6.68
C LEU A 73 13.13 2.98 -5.83
N ARG A 74 12.13 3.80 -6.16
CA ARG A 74 11.73 4.97 -5.36
C ARG A 74 11.23 4.59 -3.97
N ARG A 75 10.46 3.50 -3.85
CA ARG A 75 10.00 2.98 -2.55
C ARG A 75 11.18 2.54 -1.68
N ARG A 76 12.12 1.79 -2.24
CA ARG A 76 13.36 1.38 -1.56
C ARG A 76 14.18 2.58 -1.10
N LEU A 77 14.31 3.61 -1.94
CA LEU A 77 14.98 4.86 -1.56
C LEU A 77 14.30 5.57 -0.38
N ALA A 78 12.96 5.60 -0.37
CA ALA A 78 12.20 6.16 0.75
C ALA A 78 12.41 5.36 2.04
N ALA A 79 12.47 4.03 1.97
CA ALA A 79 12.78 3.17 3.11
C ALA A 79 14.17 3.47 3.69
N ILE A 80 15.20 3.57 2.83
CA ILE A 80 16.57 3.94 3.21
C ILE A 80 16.59 5.33 3.88
N GLY A 81 15.92 6.31 3.27
CA GLY A 81 15.84 7.66 3.81
C GLY A 81 15.16 7.72 5.17
N ARG A 82 14.08 6.95 5.38
CA ARG A 82 13.41 6.83 6.67
C ARG A 82 14.30 6.17 7.71
N ALA A 83 15.00 5.09 7.37
CA ALA A 83 15.92 4.42 8.29
C ALA A 83 17.01 5.37 8.80
N HIS A 84 17.56 6.21 7.92
CA HIS A 84 18.50 7.26 8.31
C HIS A 84 17.89 8.28 9.26
N ALA A 85 16.71 8.82 8.90
CA ALA A 85 16.02 9.80 9.73
C ALA A 85 15.66 9.25 11.12
N MET A 86 15.18 8.00 11.20
CA MET A 86 14.86 7.33 12.47
C MET A 86 16.10 7.05 13.33
N ALA A 87 17.28 6.93 12.73
CA ALA A 87 18.55 6.79 13.42
C ALA A 87 19.23 8.14 13.75
N GLY A 88 18.56 9.27 13.48
CA GLY A 88 19.12 10.61 13.73
C GLY A 88 20.14 11.08 12.68
N HIS A 89 20.28 10.38 11.56
CA HIS A 89 21.16 10.77 10.47
C HIS A 89 20.42 11.57 9.39
N ARG A 90 21.15 12.45 8.69
CA ARG A 90 20.64 13.09 7.48
C ARG A 90 20.37 12.02 6.42
N SER A 91 19.15 12.03 5.87
CA SER A 91 18.77 11.11 4.79
C SER A 91 19.59 11.37 3.51
N PRO A 92 20.16 10.32 2.88
CA PRO A 92 20.84 10.47 1.60
C PRO A 92 19.86 10.64 0.44
N ALA A 93 18.57 10.40 0.63
CA ALA A 93 17.58 10.24 -0.44
C ALA A 93 17.44 11.44 -1.39
N ALA A 94 17.71 12.65 -0.90
CA ALA A 94 17.63 13.88 -1.68
C ALA A 94 18.94 14.22 -2.43
N HIS A 95 19.98 13.41 -2.31
CA HIS A 95 21.28 13.72 -2.90
C HIS A 95 21.24 13.70 -4.45
N PRO A 96 21.84 14.70 -5.14
CA PRO A 96 21.84 14.80 -6.60
C PRO A 96 22.28 13.52 -7.31
N ALA A 97 23.36 12.88 -6.87
CA ALA A 97 23.87 11.64 -7.46
C ALA A 97 22.81 10.52 -7.53
N ILE A 98 21.93 10.41 -6.53
CA ILE A 98 20.87 9.40 -6.50
C ILE A 98 19.74 9.79 -7.46
N ARG A 99 19.34 11.07 -7.44
CA ARG A 99 18.33 11.60 -8.35
C ARG A 99 18.72 11.38 -9.80
N ASP A 100 19.96 11.71 -10.14
CA ASP A 100 20.47 11.62 -11.50
C ASP A 100 20.60 10.15 -11.93
N THR A 101 21.00 9.26 -11.02
CA THR A 101 20.99 7.80 -11.23
C THR A 101 19.58 7.28 -11.52
N LEU A 102 18.58 7.64 -10.72
CA LEU A 102 17.18 7.24 -10.94
C LEU A 102 16.62 7.81 -12.25
N ALA A 103 17.00 9.03 -12.63
CA ALA A 103 16.64 9.62 -13.92
C ALA A 103 17.25 8.83 -15.08
N GLY A 104 18.52 8.45 -14.99
CA GLY A 104 19.18 7.59 -15.98
C GLY A 104 18.53 6.22 -16.12
N ILE A 105 18.22 5.56 -14.99
CA ILE A 105 17.50 4.28 -14.97
C ILE A 105 16.13 4.42 -15.65
N ALA A 106 15.37 5.47 -15.30
CA ALA A 106 14.05 5.70 -15.89
C ALA A 106 14.12 5.97 -17.40
N ARG A 107 15.15 6.68 -17.90
CA ARG A 107 15.34 6.90 -19.34
C ARG A 107 15.68 5.62 -20.09
N ARG A 108 16.49 4.73 -19.50
CA ARG A 108 16.98 3.51 -20.16
C ARG A 108 16.04 2.31 -20.03
N HIS A 109 15.38 2.19 -18.89
CA HIS A 109 14.59 1.00 -18.51
C HIS A 109 13.15 1.34 -18.10
N GLY A 110 12.75 2.60 -18.17
CA GLY A 110 11.41 3.02 -17.79
C GLY A 110 10.36 2.40 -18.72
N THR A 111 9.61 1.45 -18.19
CA THR A 111 8.40 0.93 -18.84
C THR A 111 7.16 1.62 -18.28
N PRO A 112 6.14 1.90 -19.10
CA PRO A 112 4.84 2.34 -18.61
C PRO A 112 4.33 1.38 -17.51
N PRO A 113 3.70 1.90 -16.44
CA PRO A 113 3.15 1.04 -15.40
C PRO A 113 2.10 0.12 -16.03
N ARG A 114 2.31 -1.19 -15.93
CA ARG A 114 1.35 -2.19 -16.39
C ARG A 114 0.06 -2.04 -15.60
N ARG A 115 -0.99 -1.56 -16.27
CA ARG A 115 -2.34 -1.56 -15.72
C ARG A 115 -2.97 -2.90 -16.05
N ALA A 116 -3.57 -3.55 -15.06
CA ALA A 116 -4.40 -4.71 -15.33
C ALA A 116 -5.56 -4.28 -16.25
N ALA A 117 -5.97 -5.14 -17.18
CA ALA A 117 -7.17 -4.91 -17.96
C ALA A 117 -8.35 -4.71 -17.01
N ALA A 118 -9.22 -3.74 -17.33
CA ALA A 118 -10.43 -3.53 -16.54
C ALA A 118 -11.30 -4.77 -16.62
N LEU A 119 -11.78 -5.23 -15.45
CA LEU A 119 -12.80 -6.28 -15.42
C LEU A 119 -14.07 -5.68 -16.05
N GLY A 120 -14.62 -6.33 -17.07
CA GLY A 120 -15.90 -5.97 -17.66
C GLY A 120 -17.03 -6.85 -17.13
N THR A 121 -18.26 -6.49 -17.48
CA THR A 121 -19.44 -7.27 -17.08
C THR A 121 -19.44 -8.69 -17.66
N ALA A 122 -18.84 -8.90 -18.84
CA ALA A 122 -18.74 -10.21 -19.45
C ALA A 122 -17.79 -11.13 -18.66
N GLU A 123 -16.63 -10.61 -18.25
CA GLU A 123 -15.67 -11.30 -17.40
C GLU A 123 -16.28 -11.57 -16.01
N LEU A 124 -16.98 -10.60 -15.44
CA LEU A 124 -17.66 -10.76 -14.15
C LEU A 124 -18.66 -11.91 -14.18
N ARG A 125 -19.47 -12.04 -15.23
CA ARG A 125 -20.40 -13.17 -15.39
C ARG A 125 -19.66 -14.50 -15.41
N ARG A 126 -18.54 -14.59 -16.15
CA ARG A 126 -17.72 -15.81 -16.18
C ARG A 126 -17.17 -16.16 -14.80
N LEU A 127 -16.70 -15.17 -14.03
CA LEU A 127 -16.20 -15.39 -12.67
C LEU A 127 -17.31 -15.82 -11.68
N VAL A 128 -18.48 -15.20 -11.78
CA VAL A 128 -19.63 -15.58 -10.94
C VAL A 128 -20.10 -17.00 -11.27
N ALA A 129 -20.10 -17.39 -12.54
CA ALA A 129 -20.48 -18.73 -12.97
C ALA A 129 -19.55 -19.85 -12.46
N THR A 130 -18.33 -19.53 -12.01
CA THR A 130 -17.40 -20.52 -11.40
C THR A 130 -17.58 -20.65 -9.89
N CYS A 131 -18.45 -19.86 -9.27
CA CYS A 131 -18.75 -19.98 -7.84
C CYS A 131 -19.57 -21.25 -7.58
N SER A 132 -19.18 -22.03 -6.57
CA SER A 132 -19.88 -23.27 -6.22
C SER A 132 -21.28 -23.01 -5.65
N ASP A 133 -22.08 -24.05 -5.53
CA ASP A 133 -23.28 -23.96 -4.70
C ASP A 133 -22.94 -23.88 -3.20
N GLY A 134 -23.95 -23.58 -2.38
CA GLY A 134 -23.83 -23.48 -0.93
C GLY A 134 -23.27 -22.14 -0.43
N LEU A 135 -22.95 -22.06 0.87
CA LEU A 135 -22.58 -20.80 1.52
C LEU A 135 -21.26 -20.21 0.99
N ARG A 136 -20.28 -21.06 0.63
CA ARG A 136 -18.98 -20.62 0.15
C ARG A 136 -19.09 -19.89 -1.18
N GLY A 137 -19.79 -20.47 -2.15
CA GLY A 137 -19.93 -19.81 -3.45
C GLY A 137 -20.91 -18.63 -3.41
N GLN A 138 -21.93 -18.63 -2.52
CA GLN A 138 -22.71 -17.42 -2.26
C GLN A 138 -21.85 -16.26 -1.73
N ARG A 139 -20.92 -16.54 -0.80
CA ARG A 139 -19.94 -15.56 -0.32
C ARG A 139 -19.05 -15.07 -1.45
N ASP A 140 -18.47 -15.98 -2.24
CA ASP A 140 -17.54 -15.62 -3.31
C ASP A 140 -18.25 -14.78 -4.40
N ARG A 141 -19.49 -15.15 -4.74
CA ARG A 141 -20.37 -14.37 -5.62
C ARG A 141 -20.64 -12.97 -5.05
N ALA A 142 -20.98 -12.86 -3.77
CA ALA A 142 -21.20 -11.58 -3.12
C ALA A 142 -19.94 -10.70 -3.14
N LEU A 143 -18.75 -11.27 -2.86
CA LEU A 143 -17.48 -10.56 -2.92
C LEU A 143 -17.17 -10.02 -4.32
N LEU A 144 -17.37 -10.83 -5.35
CA LEU A 144 -17.15 -10.44 -6.74
C LEU A 144 -18.11 -9.32 -7.17
N LEU A 145 -19.41 -9.49 -6.92
CA LEU A 145 -20.44 -8.54 -7.33
C LEU A 145 -20.34 -7.22 -6.57
N LEU A 146 -20.15 -7.28 -5.25
CA LEU A 146 -20.00 -6.09 -4.41
C LEU A 146 -18.72 -5.34 -4.74
N GLY A 147 -17.60 -6.06 -4.85
CA GLY A 147 -16.31 -5.48 -5.20
C GLY A 147 -16.32 -4.81 -6.57
N PHE A 148 -17.01 -5.41 -7.55
CA PHE A 148 -17.19 -4.82 -8.87
C PHE A 148 -18.11 -3.59 -8.84
N ALA A 149 -19.30 -3.71 -8.25
CA ALA A 149 -20.31 -2.64 -8.29
C ALA A 149 -19.90 -1.39 -7.52
N ALA A 150 -19.20 -1.57 -6.39
CA ALA A 150 -18.68 -0.46 -5.57
C ALA A 150 -17.23 -0.06 -5.93
N ALA A 151 -16.63 -0.69 -6.95
CA ALA A 151 -15.23 -0.46 -7.37
C ALA A 151 -14.22 -0.54 -6.19
N LEU A 152 -14.44 -1.48 -5.28
CA LEU A 152 -13.68 -1.57 -4.03
C LEU A 152 -12.26 -2.09 -4.27
N ARG A 153 -11.31 -1.51 -3.56
CA ARG A 153 -9.99 -2.14 -3.39
C ARG A 153 -10.14 -3.38 -2.53
N ARG A 154 -9.23 -4.35 -2.72
CA ARG A 154 -9.17 -5.58 -1.89
C ARG A 154 -9.26 -5.29 -0.38
N SER A 155 -8.53 -4.29 0.11
CA SER A 155 -8.53 -3.93 1.54
C SER A 155 -9.85 -3.34 2.02
N GLU A 156 -10.57 -2.63 1.16
CA GLU A 156 -11.89 -2.06 1.47
C GLU A 156 -12.92 -3.19 1.52
N LEU A 157 -12.90 -4.09 0.53
CA LEU A 157 -13.81 -5.23 0.47
C LEU A 157 -13.71 -6.16 1.69
N VAL A 158 -12.50 -6.48 2.16
CA VAL A 158 -12.30 -7.33 3.36
C VAL A 158 -12.61 -6.61 4.67
N ALA A 159 -12.70 -5.28 4.66
CA ALA A 159 -13.06 -4.48 5.83
C ALA A 159 -14.57 -4.23 5.94
N VAL A 160 -15.35 -4.61 4.91
CA VAL A 160 -16.82 -4.54 4.97
C VAL A 160 -17.31 -5.53 6.03
N ALA A 161 -18.11 -5.03 6.96
CA ALA A 161 -18.76 -5.79 8.01
C ALA A 161 -20.28 -5.59 7.90
N ARG A 162 -21.05 -6.38 8.65
CA ARG A 162 -22.52 -6.36 8.55
C ARG A 162 -23.09 -4.97 8.87
N GLU A 163 -22.55 -4.30 9.87
CA GLU A 163 -22.94 -2.96 10.31
C GLU A 163 -22.71 -1.87 9.26
N HIS A 164 -21.85 -2.14 8.28
CA HIS A 164 -21.60 -1.23 7.16
C HIS A 164 -22.65 -1.35 6.04
N LEU A 165 -23.58 -2.30 6.15
CA LEU A 165 -24.57 -2.62 5.12
C LEU A 165 -25.97 -2.22 5.58
N THR A 166 -26.58 -1.28 4.85
CA THR A 166 -27.98 -0.92 5.07
C THR A 166 -28.80 -1.24 3.82
N LEU A 167 -29.62 -2.29 3.89
CA LEU A 167 -30.57 -2.63 2.83
C LEU A 167 -31.72 -1.63 2.81
N ALA A 168 -32.09 -1.18 1.62
CA ALA A 168 -33.19 -0.27 1.37
C ALA A 168 -34.03 -0.77 0.17
N PRO A 169 -35.27 -0.28 -0.01
CA PRO A 169 -36.09 -0.63 -1.17
C PRO A 169 -35.34 -0.44 -2.51
N GLU A 170 -34.64 0.68 -2.64
CA GLU A 170 -33.87 1.09 -3.82
C GLU A 170 -32.57 0.30 -4.04
N GLY A 171 -32.05 -0.40 -3.01
CA GLY A 171 -30.80 -1.14 -3.11
C GLY A 171 -30.06 -1.32 -1.79
N LEU A 172 -28.75 -1.13 -1.81
CA LEU A 172 -27.85 -1.27 -0.68
C LEU A 172 -27.08 0.03 -0.47
N ARG A 173 -27.05 0.54 0.75
CA ARG A 173 -26.08 1.56 1.17
C ARG A 173 -24.91 0.86 1.85
N LEU A 174 -23.70 1.14 1.37
CA LEU A 174 -22.45 0.57 1.86
C LEU A 174 -21.58 1.68 2.45
N LEU A 175 -21.27 1.60 3.74
CA LEU A 175 -20.25 2.42 4.37
C LEU A 175 -18.87 1.80 4.19
N ILE A 176 -17.94 2.53 3.58
CA ILE A 176 -16.52 2.19 3.58
C ILE A 176 -15.87 2.99 4.71
N PRO A 177 -15.48 2.35 5.84
CA PRO A 177 -15.00 3.09 7.01
C PRO A 177 -13.62 3.72 6.78
N ARG A 178 -12.77 3.10 5.95
CA ARG A 178 -11.47 3.65 5.55
C ARG A 178 -11.13 3.22 4.13
N GLY A 179 -10.62 4.15 3.34
CA GLY A 179 -10.09 3.91 2.01
C GLY A 179 -8.60 4.22 1.92
N LYS A 180 -7.96 3.87 0.80
CA LYS A 180 -6.53 4.17 0.58
C LYS A 180 -6.21 5.68 0.73
N GLY A 181 -7.13 6.54 0.32
CA GLY A 181 -7.00 8.01 0.39
C GLY A 181 -7.57 8.63 1.66
N ASP A 182 -8.27 7.85 2.48
CA ASP A 182 -8.91 8.31 3.71
C ASP A 182 -8.18 7.74 4.93
N GLN A 183 -7.02 8.31 5.21
CA GLN A 183 -6.17 7.86 6.33
C GLN A 183 -6.76 8.25 7.70
N GLU A 184 -7.59 9.29 7.74
CA GLU A 184 -8.29 9.77 8.94
C GLU A 184 -9.53 8.93 9.25
N GLY A 185 -10.07 8.19 8.28
CA GLY A 185 -11.22 7.32 8.44
C GLY A 185 -12.53 8.08 8.58
N ARG A 186 -12.70 9.15 7.80
CA ARG A 186 -13.96 9.89 7.69
C ARG A 186 -15.08 9.02 7.12
N GLY A 187 -14.69 8.00 6.35
CA GLY A 187 -15.58 7.07 5.69
C GLY A 187 -16.25 7.66 4.46
N VAL A 188 -16.74 6.78 3.60
CA VAL A 188 -17.52 7.12 2.41
C VAL A 188 -18.72 6.21 2.34
N GLU A 189 -19.92 6.77 2.20
CA GLU A 189 -21.13 5.98 1.92
C GLU A 189 -21.34 5.89 0.40
N LEU A 190 -21.57 4.67 -0.08
CA LEU A 190 -21.87 4.36 -1.47
C LEU A 190 -23.29 3.79 -1.60
N GLY A 191 -24.07 4.32 -2.53
CA GLY A 191 -25.36 3.76 -2.93
C GLY A 191 -25.18 2.75 -4.06
N LEU A 192 -25.67 1.53 -3.85
CA LEU A 192 -25.65 0.42 -4.81
C LEU A 192 -27.09 0.05 -5.19
N PRO A 193 -27.62 0.58 -6.31
CA PRO A 193 -28.98 0.28 -6.74
C PRO A 193 -29.12 -1.19 -7.15
N ARG A 194 -30.34 -1.73 -7.06
CA ARG A 194 -30.62 -3.07 -7.56
C ARG A 194 -30.37 -3.15 -9.07
N GLY A 195 -29.54 -4.10 -9.49
CA GLY A 195 -29.26 -4.37 -10.88
C GLY A 195 -30.47 -4.97 -11.61
N ARG A 196 -30.60 -4.65 -12.91
CA ARG A 196 -31.67 -5.19 -13.78
C ARG A 196 -31.54 -6.69 -14.04
N ARG A 197 -30.32 -7.23 -14.00
CA ARG A 197 -30.02 -8.65 -14.24
C ARG A 197 -29.66 -9.32 -12.92
N ALA A 198 -30.40 -10.37 -12.55
CA ALA A 198 -30.20 -11.08 -11.28
C ALA A 198 -28.78 -11.66 -11.16
N GLU A 199 -28.24 -12.20 -12.25
CA GLU A 199 -26.91 -12.81 -12.31
C GLU A 199 -25.78 -11.88 -11.85
N THR A 200 -25.91 -10.57 -12.14
CA THR A 200 -24.88 -9.56 -11.86
C THR A 200 -25.31 -8.51 -10.82
N CYS A 201 -26.41 -8.74 -10.11
CA CYS A 201 -26.91 -7.80 -9.12
C CYS A 201 -26.21 -8.03 -7.77
N PRO A 202 -25.53 -7.03 -7.19
CA PRO A 202 -24.86 -7.17 -5.89
C PRO A 202 -25.83 -7.19 -4.69
N VAL A 203 -27.12 -6.95 -4.91
CA VAL A 203 -28.17 -6.81 -3.88
C VAL A 203 -29.24 -7.91 -4.00
N ARG A 204 -28.92 -9.04 -4.64
CA ARG A 204 -29.80 -10.19 -4.82
C ARG A 204 -29.10 -11.51 -4.51
#